data_AF-A0A1F6QV01-F1
#
_entry.id   AF-A0A1F6QV01-F1
#
_cell.length_a   1.000
_cell.length_b   1.000
_cell.length_c   1.000
_cell.angle_alpha   90.00
_cell.angle_beta   90.00
_cell.angle_gamma   90.00
#
_symmetry.space_group_name_H-M   'P 1'
#
loop_
_entity.id
_entity.type
_entity.pdbx_description
1 polymer ?
#
loop_
_entity_poly.entity_id
_entity_poly.type
_entity_poly.pdbx_seq_one_letter_code
_entity_poly.pdbx_strand_id
1 'polypeptide(L)'
;MIRTIRTTVGRENAVIDALTSKAKNSSLDIRCIFYPAELKGYIFLEGDEEAINEIIKTVPHVKGIIKKDVMISDIKKFLEIKKIEIKVNRGDVVEIVAGPFKNEKGKVTRVDEAKEELTIELLDAAIPIPITIPIDSAKVIEVADKGESK
;
A
#
# COMPACT_ATOMS: atom_id res chain seq x y z
N MET A 1 8.40 13.36 19.55
CA MET A 1 7.29 12.49 20.02
C MET A 1 6.26 12.36 18.91
N ILE A 2 5.44 11.31 18.92
CA ILE A 2 4.36 11.11 17.94
C ILE A 2 3.02 11.33 18.63
N ARG A 3 2.19 12.24 18.09
CA ARG A 3 0.86 12.57 18.61
C ARG A 3 -0.20 12.31 17.55
N THR A 4 -1.38 11.88 17.98
CA THR A 4 -2.54 11.73 17.11
C THR A 4 -3.35 13.03 17.09
N ILE A 5 -3.63 13.54 15.89
CA ILE A 5 -4.51 14.68 15.66
C ILE A 5 -5.82 14.17 15.06
N ARG A 6 -6.93 14.56 15.68
CA ARG A 6 -8.28 14.30 15.17
C ARG A 6 -8.62 15.31 14.09
N THR A 7 -9.17 14.84 12.99
CA THR A 7 -9.60 15.66 11.87
C THR A 7 -11.07 15.40 11.53
N THR A 8 -11.63 16.23 10.66
CA THR A 8 -12.88 15.89 9.99
C THR A 8 -12.62 14.77 8.98
N VAL A 9 -13.39 13.69 9.08
CA VAL A 9 -13.35 12.55 8.15
C VAL A 9 -13.49 13.05 6.70
N GLY A 10 -12.60 12.61 5.82
CA GLY A 10 -12.57 13.01 4.40
C GLY A 10 -11.87 14.36 4.14
N ARG A 11 -11.28 14.99 5.15
CA ARG A 11 -10.49 16.24 5.03
C ARG A 11 -9.04 16.06 5.45
N GLU A 12 -8.56 14.84 5.61
CA GLU A 12 -7.22 14.51 6.08
C GLU A 12 -6.15 15.10 5.17
N ASN A 13 -6.26 14.92 3.84
CA ASN A 13 -5.33 15.50 2.87
C ASN A 13 -5.28 17.03 2.95
N ALA A 14 -6.42 17.70 3.03
CA ALA A 14 -6.47 19.16 3.15
C ALA A 14 -5.80 19.65 4.45
N VAL A 15 -5.94 18.91 5.55
CA VAL A 15 -5.25 19.19 6.82
C VAL A 15 -3.73 18.99 6.66
N ILE A 16 -3.31 17.91 6.02
CA ILE A 16 -1.89 17.60 5.76
C ILE A 16 -1.24 18.69 4.91
N ASP A 17 -1.92 19.15 3.84
CA ASP A 17 -1.41 20.20 2.96
C ASP A 17 -1.22 21.52 3.73
N ALA A 18 -2.19 21.88 4.57
CA ALA A 18 -2.12 23.07 5.41
C ALA A 18 -1.00 22.98 6.46
N LEU A 19 -0.88 21.83 7.13
CA LEU A 19 0.18 21.58 8.12
C LEU A 19 1.57 21.57 7.47
N THR A 20 1.72 20.93 6.31
CA THR A 20 2.98 20.87 5.57
C THR A 20 3.42 22.27 5.15
N SER A 21 2.49 23.06 4.63
CA SER A 21 2.77 24.45 4.24
C SER A 21 3.17 25.30 5.45
N LYS A 22 2.50 25.13 6.60
CA LYS A 22 2.84 25.85 7.83
C LYS A 22 4.18 25.41 8.42
N ALA A 23 4.47 24.10 8.41
CA ALA A 23 5.74 23.55 8.89
C ALA A 23 6.93 24.08 8.07
N LYS A 24 6.81 24.13 6.74
CA LYS A 24 7.85 24.68 5.85
C LYS A 24 8.11 26.18 6.05
N ASN A 25 7.08 26.93 6.43
CA ASN A 25 7.16 28.38 6.60
C ASN A 25 7.40 28.81 8.05
N SER A 26 7.66 27.87 8.97
CA SER A 26 7.93 28.13 10.38
C SER A 26 9.20 27.43 10.82
N SER A 27 9.76 27.85 11.96
CA SER A 27 10.91 27.20 12.59
C SER A 27 10.48 26.14 13.62
N LEU A 28 9.28 25.57 13.49
CA LEU A 28 8.74 24.59 14.42
C LEU A 28 9.36 23.21 14.16
N ASP A 29 9.74 22.48 15.22
CA ASP A 29 10.24 21.09 15.12
C ASP A 29 9.10 20.12 14.80
N ILE A 30 8.67 20.12 13.53
CA ILE A 30 7.78 19.11 12.95
C ILE A 30 8.58 18.30 11.93
N ARG A 31 8.86 17.05 12.27
CA ARG A 31 9.70 16.14 11.49
C ARG A 31 8.91 15.32 10.48
N CYS A 32 7.72 14.88 10.87
CA CYS A 32 6.91 13.99 10.04
C CYS A 32 5.42 14.26 10.20
N ILE A 33 4.70 14.14 9.09
CA ILE A 33 3.23 14.11 9.04
C ILE A 33 2.85 12.81 8.34
N PHE A 34 2.09 11.96 9.01
CA PHE A 34 1.72 10.65 8.50
C PHE A 34 0.20 10.43 8.56
N TYR A 35 -0.34 9.87 7.49
CA TYR A 35 -1.75 9.52 7.36
C TYR A 35 -1.89 8.21 6.61
N PRO A 36 -2.36 7.13 7.26
CA PRO A 36 -2.72 5.90 6.57
C PRO A 36 -4.16 5.95 6.07
N ALA A 37 -4.37 5.54 4.81
CA ALA A 37 -5.67 5.61 4.14
C ALA A 37 -6.77 4.79 4.87
N GLU A 38 -6.36 3.75 5.59
CA GLU A 38 -7.23 2.88 6.37
C GLU A 38 -7.78 3.57 7.64
N LEU A 39 -7.12 4.61 8.15
CA LEU A 39 -7.50 5.28 9.40
C LEU A 39 -8.15 6.66 9.14
N LYS A 40 -9.46 6.65 8.93
CA LYS A 40 -10.24 7.87 8.66
C LYS A 40 -10.38 8.77 9.89
N GLY A 41 -10.25 10.08 9.68
CA GLY A 41 -10.44 11.13 10.69
C GLY A 41 -9.27 11.33 11.65
N TYR A 42 -8.11 10.74 11.36
CA TYR A 42 -6.92 10.86 12.19
C TYR A 42 -5.67 11.05 11.34
N ILE A 43 -4.74 11.85 11.84
CA ILE A 43 -3.39 11.98 11.29
C ILE A 43 -2.38 11.90 12.45
N PHE A 44 -1.13 11.61 12.13
CA PHE A 44 -0.04 11.55 13.09
C PHE A 44 0.98 12.65 12.81
N LEU A 45 1.44 13.32 13.86
CA LEU A 45 2.51 14.31 13.80
C LEU A 45 3.67 13.85 14.66
N GLU A 46 4.87 13.87 14.09
CA GLU A 46 6.12 13.68 14.82
C GLU A 46 6.83 15.02 14.99
N GLY A 47 7.16 15.38 16.22
CA GLY A 47 7.82 16.65 16.54
C GLY A 47 8.00 16.88 18.03
N ASP A 48 8.39 18.10 18.38
CA ASP A 48 8.34 18.60 19.75
C ASP A 48 6.89 18.86 20.21
N GLU A 49 6.60 18.74 21.50
CA GLU A 49 5.24 18.92 22.03
C GLU A 49 4.71 20.34 21.80
N GLU A 50 5.53 21.35 22.04
CA GLU A 50 5.14 22.75 21.88
C GLU A 50 4.90 23.05 20.41
N ALA A 51 5.79 22.56 19.55
CA ALA A 51 5.67 22.67 18.10
C ALA A 51 4.37 22.05 17.57
N ILE A 52 4.03 20.83 18.00
CA ILE A 52 2.79 20.14 17.61
C ILE A 52 1.57 20.92 18.09
N ASN A 53 1.57 21.39 19.33
CA ASN A 53 0.44 22.16 19.87
C ASN A 53 0.30 23.51 19.14
N GLU A 54 1.39 24.14 18.73
CA GLU A 54 1.36 25.43 18.05
C GLU A 54 0.91 25.32 16.59
N ILE A 55 1.40 24.31 15.87
CA ILE A 55 1.10 24.19 14.45
C ILE A 55 -0.39 23.93 14.21
N ILE A 56 -1.06 23.18 15.10
CA ILE A 56 -2.48 22.78 14.94
C ILE A 56 -3.51 23.86 15.27
N LYS A 57 -3.17 24.90 16.05
CA LYS A 57 -4.12 25.89 16.62
C LYS A 57 -4.95 26.68 15.60
N THR A 58 -4.53 26.69 14.33
CA THR A 58 -5.14 27.51 13.27
C THR A 58 -5.46 26.72 12.01
N VAL A 59 -5.38 25.40 12.06
CA VAL A 59 -5.59 24.57 10.87
C VAL A 59 -7.06 24.16 10.78
N PRO A 60 -7.76 24.53 9.69
CA PRO A 60 -9.14 24.14 9.47
C PRO A 60 -9.31 22.62 9.53
N HIS A 61 -10.48 22.16 9.98
CA HIS A 61 -10.83 20.74 10.09
C HIS A 61 -10.03 19.93 11.12
N VAL A 62 -9.07 20.52 11.83
CA VAL A 62 -8.51 19.91 13.04
C VAL A 62 -9.52 20.01 14.17
N LYS A 63 -9.83 18.86 14.79
CA LYS A 63 -10.73 18.73 15.94
C LYS A 63 -9.99 18.64 17.28
N GLY A 64 -8.67 18.56 17.25
CA GLY A 64 -7.79 18.60 18.42
C GLY A 64 -6.89 17.37 18.55
N ILE A 65 -6.02 17.43 19.55
CA ILE A 65 -4.98 16.43 19.83
C ILE A 65 -5.47 15.36 20.83
N ILE A 66 -5.03 14.12 20.64
CA ILE A 66 -5.12 13.07 21.66
C ILE A 66 -3.84 13.13 22.49
N LYS A 67 -3.97 13.36 23.79
CA LYS A 67 -2.83 13.55 24.73
C LYS A 67 -2.00 12.28 25.01
N LYS A 68 -2.33 11.17 24.37
CA LYS A 68 -1.60 9.91 24.52
C LYS A 68 -0.49 9.86 23.46
N ASP A 69 0.72 9.53 23.89
CA ASP A 69 1.82 9.26 22.96
C ASP A 69 1.58 7.99 22.16
N VAL A 70 2.01 8.03 20.91
CA VAL A 70 1.94 6.91 19.98
C VAL A 70 3.31 6.27 19.87
N MET A 71 3.40 4.97 20.13
CA MET A 71 4.64 4.23 19.88
C MET A 71 4.74 3.83 18.42
N ILE A 72 5.97 3.76 17.89
CA ILE A 72 6.20 3.31 16.50
C ILE A 72 5.62 1.90 16.25
N SER A 73 5.61 1.04 17.27
CA SER A 73 5.01 -0.30 17.23
C SER A 73 3.51 -0.27 16.91
N ASP A 74 2.80 0.76 17.36
CA ASP A 74 1.34 0.86 17.21
C ASP A 74 0.95 1.24 15.76
N ILE A 75 1.84 1.98 15.08
CA ILE A 75 1.64 2.44 13.71
C ILE A 75 2.39 1.61 12.66
N LYS A 76 3.28 0.68 13.09
CA LYS A 76 4.09 -0.16 12.20
C LYS A 76 3.26 -0.89 11.13
N LYS A 77 2.09 -1.41 11.52
CA LYS A 77 1.17 -2.11 10.61
C LYS A 77 0.67 -1.26 9.43
N PHE A 78 0.70 0.07 9.57
CA PHE A 78 0.31 1.01 8.53
C PHE A 78 1.49 1.50 7.68
N LEU A 79 2.72 1.26 8.14
CA LEU A 79 3.95 1.58 7.42
C LEU A 79 4.41 0.40 6.55
N GLU A 80 4.00 -0.81 6.91
CA GLU A 80 4.28 -2.02 6.14
C GLU A 80 3.30 -2.13 4.96
N ILE A 81 3.72 -1.64 3.80
CA ILE A 81 3.13 -2.06 2.53
C ILE A 81 3.48 -3.54 2.39
N LYS A 82 2.51 -4.42 2.67
CA LYS A 82 2.64 -5.84 2.32
C LYS A 82 2.68 -5.92 0.80
N LYS A 83 3.87 -5.80 0.22
CA LYS A 83 4.11 -6.33 -1.12
C LYS A 83 3.80 -7.81 -1.02
N ILE A 84 2.66 -8.21 -1.58
CA ILE A 84 2.41 -9.62 -1.83
C ILE A 84 3.44 -9.95 -2.91
N GLU A 85 4.62 -10.42 -2.51
CA GLU A 85 5.57 -11.01 -3.46
C GLU A 85 4.91 -12.29 -3.98
N ILE A 86 4.07 -12.15 -5.02
CA ILE A 86 3.57 -13.30 -5.74
C ILE A 86 4.78 -13.82 -6.52
N LYS A 87 5.47 -14.81 -5.94
CA LYS A 87 6.57 -15.52 -6.59
C LYS A 87 6.00 -16.39 -7.70
N VAL A 88 5.80 -15.79 -8.88
CA VAL A 88 5.41 -16.50 -10.10
C VAL A 88 6.63 -16.67 -10.98
N ASN A 89 6.90 -17.90 -11.38
CA ASN A 89 7.97 -18.24 -12.30
C ASN A 89 7.40 -18.69 -13.65
N ARG A 90 8.22 -18.59 -14.68
CA ARG A 90 7.92 -19.21 -15.96
C ARG A 90 7.73 -20.71 -15.78
N GLY A 91 6.63 -21.24 -16.29
CA GLY A 91 6.27 -22.65 -16.21
C GLY A 91 5.30 -22.98 -15.06
N ASP A 92 5.10 -22.08 -14.10
CA ASP A 92 4.12 -22.26 -13.03
C ASP A 92 2.71 -22.34 -13.63
N VAL A 93 1.84 -23.11 -12.99
CA VAL A 93 0.41 -23.12 -13.29
C VAL A 93 -0.27 -22.18 -12.33
N VAL A 94 -1.04 -21.24 -12.88
CA VAL A 94 -1.78 -20.23 -12.13
C VAL A 94 -3.26 -20.31 -12.42
N GLU A 95 -4.08 -20.01 -11.42
CA GLU A 95 -5.50 -19.75 -11.55
C GLU A 95 -5.73 -18.23 -11.56
N ILE A 96 -6.55 -17.76 -12.49
CA ILE A 96 -6.88 -16.34 -12.62
C ILE A 96 -7.98 -16.01 -11.60
N VAL A 97 -7.73 -15.07 -10.68
CA VAL A 97 -8.69 -14.74 -9.60
C VAL A 97 -9.57 -13.52 -9.90
N ALA A 98 -9.23 -12.75 -10.94
CA ALA A 98 -9.90 -11.51 -11.31
C ALA A 98 -9.99 -11.33 -12.84
N GLY A 99 -10.89 -10.44 -13.28
CA GLY A 99 -11.07 -10.13 -14.71
C GLY A 99 -11.96 -11.13 -15.47
N PRO A 100 -12.04 -11.01 -16.81
CA PRO A 100 -12.97 -11.78 -17.64
C PRO A 100 -12.67 -13.28 -17.71
N PHE A 101 -11.43 -13.69 -17.41
CA PHE A 101 -10.98 -15.08 -17.40
C PHE A 101 -10.92 -15.67 -15.99
N LYS A 102 -11.68 -15.11 -15.04
CA LYS A 102 -11.69 -15.57 -13.65
C LYS A 102 -12.05 -17.07 -13.55
N ASN A 103 -11.33 -17.79 -12.70
CA ASN A 103 -11.35 -19.24 -12.46
C ASN A 103 -10.76 -20.10 -13.59
N GLU A 104 -10.28 -19.50 -14.66
CA GLU A 104 -9.52 -20.22 -15.68
C GLU A 104 -8.10 -20.53 -15.18
N LYS A 105 -7.53 -21.63 -15.67
CA LYS A 105 -6.17 -22.05 -15.35
C LYS A 105 -5.27 -21.86 -16.57
N GLY A 106 -4.06 -21.38 -16.33
CA GLY A 106 -3.08 -21.19 -17.38
C GLY A 106 -1.66 -21.46 -16.91
N LYS A 107 -0.81 -21.84 -17.86
CA LYS A 107 0.62 -21.99 -17.66
C LYS A 107 1.34 -20.69 -17.98
N VAL A 108 2.22 -20.26 -17.10
CA VAL A 108 2.98 -19.02 -17.26
C VAL A 108 4.06 -19.20 -18.32
N THR A 109 4.00 -18.37 -19.37
CA THR A 109 4.98 -18.39 -20.46
C THR A 109 5.99 -17.25 -20.35
N ARG A 110 5.60 -16.10 -19.79
CA ARG A 110 6.47 -14.94 -19.55
C ARG A 110 6.07 -14.20 -18.28
N VAL A 111 7.06 -13.69 -17.56
CA VAL A 111 6.90 -12.79 -16.41
C VAL A 111 7.61 -11.48 -16.75
N ASP A 112 6.90 -10.36 -16.65
CA ASP A 112 7.45 -9.01 -16.78
C ASP A 112 7.40 -8.32 -15.41
N GLU A 113 8.48 -8.45 -14.65
CA GLU A 113 8.58 -7.89 -13.29
C GLU A 113 8.57 -6.35 -13.29
N ALA A 114 9.02 -5.72 -14.38
CA ALA A 114 9.07 -4.26 -14.47
C ALA A 114 7.69 -3.64 -14.65
N LYS A 115 6.78 -4.37 -15.33
CA LYS A 115 5.39 -3.95 -15.56
C LYS A 115 4.37 -4.61 -14.64
N GLU A 116 4.80 -5.54 -13.80
CA GLU A 116 3.93 -6.36 -12.96
C GLU A 116 2.87 -7.15 -13.77
N GLU A 117 3.28 -7.69 -14.93
CA GLU A 117 2.42 -8.45 -15.85
C GLU A 117 2.90 -9.90 -16.07
N LEU A 118 1.94 -10.81 -16.28
CA LEU A 118 2.15 -12.22 -16.62
C LEU A 118 1.54 -12.51 -17.97
N THR A 119 2.27 -13.20 -18.83
CA THR A 119 1.70 -13.86 -20.01
C THR A 119 1.47 -15.33 -19.69
N ILE A 120 0.25 -15.80 -19.89
CA ILE A 120 -0.16 -17.19 -19.64
C ILE A 120 -0.85 -17.79 -20.86
N GLU A 121 -0.77 -19.10 -20.98
CA GLU A 121 -1.53 -19.91 -21.96
C GLU A 121 -2.57 -20.73 -21.20
N LEU A 122 -3.85 -20.59 -21.57
CA LEU A 122 -4.96 -21.32 -20.95
C LEU A 122 -4.84 -22.82 -21.22
N LEU A 123 -5.02 -23.65 -20.17
CA LEU A 123 -4.91 -25.10 -20.29
C LEU A 123 -6.14 -25.76 -20.95
N ASP A 124 -7.33 -25.19 -20.73
CA ASP A 124 -8.60 -25.74 -21.25
C ASP A 124 -8.98 -25.19 -22.64
N ALA A 125 -8.13 -24.36 -23.24
CA ALA A 125 -8.37 -23.78 -24.56
C ALA A 125 -7.96 -24.75 -25.68
N ALA A 126 -8.87 -25.00 -26.64
CA ALA A 126 -8.59 -25.84 -27.81
C ALA A 126 -7.45 -25.28 -28.70
N ILE A 127 -7.19 -23.97 -28.61
CA ILE A 127 -6.09 -23.28 -29.29
C ILE A 127 -5.34 -22.47 -28.21
N PRO A 128 -4.01 -22.61 -28.10
CA PRO A 128 -3.23 -21.88 -27.11
C PRO A 128 -3.12 -20.42 -27.53
N ILE A 129 -3.94 -19.56 -26.93
CA ILE A 129 -3.87 -18.11 -27.12
C ILE A 129 -3.16 -17.52 -25.90
N PRO A 130 -2.03 -16.81 -26.07
CA PRO A 130 -1.36 -16.15 -24.97
C PRO A 130 -2.17 -14.93 -24.53
N ILE A 131 -2.49 -14.85 -23.24
CA ILE A 131 -3.17 -13.72 -22.62
C ILE A 131 -2.23 -13.05 -21.61
N THR A 132 -2.27 -11.72 -21.55
CA THR A 132 -1.49 -10.94 -20.58
C THR A 132 -2.41 -10.41 -19.49
N ILE A 133 -2.08 -10.69 -18.24
CA ILE A 133 -2.84 -10.29 -17.05
C ILE A 133 -1.90 -9.67 -15.99
N PRO A 134 -2.41 -8.83 -15.09
CA PRO A 134 -1.63 -8.35 -13.95
C PRO A 134 -1.20 -9.51 -13.02
N ILE A 135 -0.02 -9.40 -12.40
CA ILE A 135 0.50 -10.42 -11.45
C ILE A 135 -0.48 -10.62 -10.27
N ASP A 136 -1.10 -9.55 -9.78
CA ASP A 136 -2.05 -9.57 -8.65
C ASP A 136 -3.32 -10.38 -8.91
N SER A 137 -3.62 -10.63 -10.18
CA SER A 137 -4.81 -11.31 -10.65
C SER A 137 -4.58 -12.80 -10.86
N ALA A 138 -3.40 -13.31 -10.50
CA ALA A 138 -3.02 -14.72 -10.62
C ALA A 138 -2.68 -15.33 -9.25
N LYS A 139 -3.13 -16.57 -9.04
CA LYS A 139 -2.80 -17.37 -7.87
C LYS A 139 -2.08 -18.64 -8.32
N VAL A 140 -0.85 -18.85 -7.87
CA VAL A 140 -0.08 -20.07 -8.17
C VAL A 140 -0.78 -21.28 -7.55
N ILE A 141 -1.06 -22.29 -8.39
CA ILE A 141 -1.64 -23.57 -7.98
C ILE A 141 -0.62 -24.70 -8.04
N GLU A 142 0.31 -24.66 -9.00
CA GLU A 142 1.42 -25.59 -9.10
C GLU A 142 2.69 -24.83 -9.47
N VAL A 143 3.77 -25.10 -8.74
CA VAL A 143 5.10 -24.55 -9.05
C VAL A 143 5.76 -25.46 -10.07
N ALA A 144 6.39 -24.88 -11.09
CA ALA A 144 7.13 -25.65 -12.08
C ALA A 144 8.18 -26.53 -11.38
N ASP A 145 8.11 -27.83 -11.62
CA ASP A 145 9.07 -28.77 -11.09
C ASP A 145 10.47 -28.41 -11.63
N LYS A 146 11.36 -27.96 -10.74
CA LYS A 146 12.78 -27.78 -11.08
C LYS A 146 13.36 -29.17 -11.22
N GLY A 147 13.21 -29.77 -12.40
CA GLY A 147 13.89 -31.01 -12.75
C GLY A 147 15.36 -30.90 -12.37
N GLU A 148 15.78 -31.72 -11.41
CA GLU A 148 17.18 -31.91 -11.06
C GLU A 148 17.94 -32.20 -12.34
N SER A 149 18.78 -31.25 -12.76
CA SER A 149 19.78 -31.51 -13.79
C SER A 149 20.81 -32.47 -13.20
N LYS A 150 20.67 -33.75 -13.51
CA LYS A 150 21.75 -34.74 -13.38
C LYS A 150 22.84 -34.48 -14.42
#